data_AF-A0A9W8V8N6-F1
#
_entry.id   AF-A0A9W8V8N6-F1
#
_cell.length_a   1.000
_cell.length_b   1.000
_cell.length_c   1.000
_cell.angle_alpha   90.00
_cell.angle_beta   90.00
_cell.angle_gamma   90.00
#
_symmetry.space_group_name_H-M   'P 1'
#
loop_
_entity.id
_entity.type
_entity.pdbx_description
1 polymer ?
#
loop_
_entity_poly.entity_id
_entity_poly.type
_entity_poly.pdbx_seq_one_letter_code
_entity_poly.pdbx_strand_id
1 'polypeptide(L)'
;MNSATATSVETSNGSAPSSVSRRSGHDVTQREPQNRTNGGATTGSPKKAGQKYRHVVAVHSKTRPSCLSYDSDATPSFLGFRNLMVIVLVVGNLRLMIENIQKYGVLICLRCHDYSRQDVYMGLLLYFLIPCHLLAAYLIELAAAQQARGSIKRVKEGPAGGPSEQERKKFHKTWVMVAWAHAVNITLALVLTTWVVYFKIHHPLIGTLTEMHAVIVWLKTASYAFTNRDLRHAYLHPVEGERELVPELYEQCPYPKNITVGNLIYFWWAPTLVYQPVYPRTDKIRWVFVAKRLGEIFCLSVFIWVASAQYAAPVLQNSLDKIASLDIMSILERLMKLSTISLVIWLAGFFALFQSFLNALAEILRFGDRSFYDDWWNSESLGAYWRTWNKPVYTYFKRHVYMPMIGRGWSPQAASFSVFFVSAVLHEILVGVPTHNIIGVAFLGMFLQLPLIALTKPLEKMKLGHTGRVIGNITFWVSFTMFGQPFAALMYFYAWQAKYGSVSKQMAPAAAR
;
A
#
# COMPACT_ATOMS: atom_id res chain seq x y z
N MET A 1 -14.95 50.02 29.78
CA MET A 1 -15.73 50.53 28.64
C MET A 1 -15.69 49.45 27.57
N ASN A 2 -16.57 48.45 27.68
CA ASN A 2 -17.91 48.37 27.06
C ASN A 2 -17.78 48.22 25.54
N SER A 3 -17.95 47.00 25.02
CA SER A 3 -19.18 46.55 24.31
C SER A 3 -19.12 46.94 22.82
N ALA A 4 -19.62 46.22 21.82
CA ALA A 4 -20.34 44.95 21.64
C ALA A 4 -20.24 44.62 20.13
N THR A 5 -20.19 43.34 19.75
CA THR A 5 -21.21 42.62 18.95
C THR A 5 -22.13 43.48 18.06
N ALA A 6 -22.13 43.24 16.74
CA ALA A 6 -23.34 43.29 15.89
C ALA A 6 -23.13 42.60 14.53
N THR A 7 -23.83 41.49 14.35
CA THR A 7 -24.33 40.93 13.09
C THR A 7 -25.35 41.88 12.44
N SER A 8 -25.38 41.95 11.10
CA SER A 8 -26.62 42.26 10.38
C SER A 8 -26.63 41.66 8.97
N VAL A 9 -27.74 40.98 8.69
CA VAL A 9 -28.28 40.56 7.39
C VAL A 9 -29.59 41.31 7.26
N GLU A 10 -29.87 41.93 6.10
CA GLU A 10 -31.20 42.25 5.51
C GLU A 10 -30.94 43.04 4.20
N THR A 11 -31.18 42.53 2.99
CA THR A 11 -32.41 42.40 2.13
C THR A 11 -33.02 43.66 1.50
N SER A 12 -33.38 43.49 0.21
CA SER A 12 -34.31 44.24 -0.67
C SER A 12 -33.73 45.49 -1.40
N ASN A 13 -34.09 45.85 -2.64
CA ASN A 13 -35.13 45.40 -3.56
C ASN A 13 -34.90 45.93 -5.00
N GLY A 14 -35.51 45.28 -6.02
CA GLY A 14 -35.78 45.79 -7.39
C GLY A 14 -34.68 45.55 -8.44
N SER A 15 -34.92 45.21 -9.70
CA SER A 15 -36.11 45.15 -10.56
C SER A 15 -35.76 44.34 -11.83
N ALA A 16 -36.75 43.69 -12.44
CA ALA A 16 -36.66 42.99 -13.74
C ALA A 16 -37.67 43.65 -14.73
N PRO A 17 -37.95 43.15 -15.96
CA PRO A 17 -37.20 42.32 -16.92
C PRO A 17 -37.29 42.85 -18.39
N SER A 18 -36.58 42.23 -19.35
CA SER A 18 -36.98 42.23 -20.79
C SER A 18 -36.30 41.07 -21.56
N SER A 19 -37.05 40.00 -21.84
CA SER A 19 -37.61 39.60 -23.16
C SER A 19 -36.58 39.17 -24.24
N VAL A 20 -36.50 37.86 -24.50
CA VAL A 20 -35.86 37.29 -25.72
C VAL A 20 -36.86 36.40 -26.44
N SER A 21 -37.14 36.76 -27.69
CA SER A 21 -37.97 36.03 -28.66
C SER A 21 -37.12 35.63 -29.88
N ARG A 22 -37.18 34.33 -30.21
CA ARG A 22 -37.11 33.69 -31.54
C ARG A 22 -36.33 34.38 -32.68
N ARG A 23 -35.40 33.67 -33.33
CA ARG A 23 -35.64 32.95 -34.61
C ARG A 23 -34.39 32.22 -35.15
N SER A 24 -34.69 31.18 -35.90
CA SER A 24 -33.83 30.24 -36.66
C SER A 24 -33.25 30.86 -37.94
N GLY A 25 -32.13 30.32 -38.44
CA GLY A 25 -31.64 30.53 -39.81
C GLY A 25 -30.28 29.88 -40.09
N HIS A 26 -30.27 28.87 -40.97
CA HIS A 26 -29.11 28.28 -41.66
C HIS A 26 -28.26 29.35 -42.39
N ASP A 27 -26.94 29.19 -42.53
CA ASP A 27 -26.30 28.50 -43.67
C ASP A 27 -24.75 28.52 -43.63
N VAL A 28 -24.18 27.58 -44.38
CA VAL A 28 -22.76 27.22 -44.59
C VAL A 28 -22.05 28.32 -45.44
N THR A 29 -20.76 28.70 -45.31
CA THR A 29 -19.56 28.08 -45.92
C THR A 29 -18.28 28.92 -45.65
N GLN A 30 -17.19 28.23 -45.29
CA GLN A 30 -15.73 28.49 -45.44
C GLN A 30 -15.14 29.90 -45.72
N ARG A 31 -14.13 30.29 -44.91
CA ARG A 31 -12.72 30.49 -45.32
C ARG A 31 -11.80 30.83 -44.11
N GLU A 32 -10.74 30.04 -43.96
CA GLU A 32 -9.56 30.30 -43.10
C GLU A 32 -8.66 31.41 -43.72
N PRO A 33 -7.83 32.15 -42.94
CA PRO A 33 -6.54 31.61 -42.48
C PRO A 33 -6.02 32.04 -41.08
N GLN A 34 -5.36 31.07 -40.42
CA GLN A 34 -4.13 31.11 -39.59
C GLN A 34 -3.82 32.33 -38.67
N ASN A 35 -3.70 32.10 -37.34
CA ASN A 35 -2.41 31.79 -36.67
C ASN A 35 -2.52 31.67 -35.12
N ARG A 36 -2.00 30.55 -34.58
CA ARG A 36 -1.29 30.33 -33.27
C ARG A 36 -2.02 30.71 -31.95
N THR A 37 -2.11 29.88 -30.91
CA THR A 37 -1.14 28.93 -30.33
C THR A 37 -1.83 27.80 -29.56
N ASN A 38 -1.34 26.58 -29.77
CA ASN A 38 -1.77 25.32 -29.15
C ASN A 38 -1.32 25.14 -27.68
N GLY A 39 -2.25 24.66 -26.85
CA GLY A 39 -1.99 23.95 -25.60
C GLY A 39 -2.81 22.66 -25.57
N GLY A 40 -2.40 21.66 -26.34
CA GLY A 40 -3.14 20.40 -26.53
C GLY A 40 -2.81 19.35 -25.48
N ALA A 41 -3.77 19.08 -24.58
CA ALA A 41 -3.82 17.85 -23.82
C ALA A 41 -4.15 16.68 -24.77
N THR A 42 -3.25 15.70 -24.87
CA THR A 42 -3.47 14.49 -25.66
C THR A 42 -4.47 13.57 -24.95
N THR A 43 -5.72 13.65 -25.39
CA THR A 43 -6.75 12.64 -25.15
C THR A 43 -6.42 11.37 -25.94
N GLY A 44 -5.85 10.38 -25.25
CA GLY A 44 -5.65 9.05 -25.81
C GLY A 44 -6.98 8.35 -26.10
N SER A 45 -7.15 7.91 -27.33
CA SER A 45 -8.27 7.11 -27.83
C SER A 45 -8.47 5.79 -27.04
N PRO A 46 -9.69 5.24 -27.00
CA PRO A 46 -9.97 4.01 -26.26
C PRO A 46 -9.29 2.83 -26.95
N LYS A 47 -8.28 2.25 -26.29
CA LYS A 47 -7.56 1.06 -26.78
C LYS A 47 -8.52 -0.13 -26.86
N LYS A 48 -8.58 -0.76 -28.05
CA LYS A 48 -9.37 -1.95 -28.38
C LYS A 48 -9.21 -3.05 -27.32
N ALA A 49 -10.34 -3.62 -26.88
CA ALA A 49 -10.40 -4.81 -26.04
C ALA A 49 -9.79 -6.00 -26.80
N GLY A 50 -8.59 -6.43 -26.40
CA GLY A 50 -7.88 -7.54 -27.05
C GLY A 50 -6.35 -7.52 -26.88
N GLN A 51 -5.76 -6.40 -26.43
CA GLN A 51 -4.32 -6.36 -26.15
C GLN A 51 -4.00 -7.14 -24.85
N LYS A 52 -3.25 -8.25 -24.99
CA LYS A 52 -2.69 -9.04 -23.88
C LYS A 52 -1.89 -8.13 -22.95
N TYR A 53 -2.38 -7.90 -21.74
CA TYR A 53 -1.72 -7.06 -20.74
C TYR A 53 -0.33 -7.60 -20.39
N ARG A 54 0.68 -6.71 -20.39
CA ARG A 54 2.07 -7.03 -20.05
C ARG A 54 2.51 -6.25 -18.82
N HIS A 55 3.32 -6.88 -17.98
CA HIS A 55 3.93 -6.29 -16.81
C HIS A 55 5.04 -5.28 -17.13
N VAL A 56 5.21 -4.85 -18.39
CA VAL A 56 6.24 -3.87 -18.81
C VAL A 56 5.75 -2.42 -18.68
N VAL A 57 4.44 -2.20 -18.57
CA VAL A 57 3.83 -0.87 -18.49
C VAL A 57 4.49 -0.01 -17.40
N ALA A 58 5.05 1.13 -17.79
CA ALA A 58 5.68 2.07 -16.85
C ALA A 58 4.64 2.64 -15.88
N VAL A 59 4.91 2.43 -14.59
CA VAL A 59 4.16 2.98 -13.46
C VAL A 59 4.76 4.31 -13.04
N HIS A 60 6.09 4.37 -12.95
CA HIS A 60 6.83 5.57 -12.57
C HIS A 60 7.43 6.18 -13.84
N SER A 61 6.80 7.23 -14.35
CA SER A 61 7.23 7.94 -15.57
C SER A 61 7.49 9.43 -15.35
N LYS A 62 6.98 10.01 -14.26
CA LYS A 62 7.12 11.43 -13.94
C LYS A 62 7.59 11.60 -12.49
N THR A 63 8.42 12.62 -12.27
CA THR A 63 8.76 13.09 -10.93
C THR A 63 7.54 13.77 -10.32
N ARG A 64 7.15 13.36 -9.10
CA ARG A 64 5.97 13.91 -8.40
C ARG A 64 6.28 14.00 -6.90
N PRO A 65 5.96 15.11 -6.22
CA PRO A 65 6.07 15.20 -4.77
C PRO A 65 4.98 14.36 -4.07
N SER A 66 5.14 14.06 -2.78
CA SER A 66 4.06 13.49 -1.98
C SER A 66 2.98 14.53 -1.68
N CYS A 67 1.72 14.11 -1.56
CA CYS A 67 0.56 14.99 -1.39
C CYS A 67 0.66 15.95 -0.19
N LEU A 68 1.25 15.52 0.94
CA LEU A 68 1.42 16.39 2.13
C LEU A 68 2.78 17.11 2.16
N SER A 69 3.60 17.00 1.12
CA SER A 69 4.85 17.75 1.05
C SER A 69 4.59 19.20 0.67
N TYR A 70 5.40 20.11 1.19
CA TYR A 70 5.32 21.54 0.87
C TYR A 70 5.47 21.83 -0.64
N ASP A 71 6.24 20.99 -1.33
CA ASP A 71 6.51 21.12 -2.76
C ASP A 71 5.36 20.61 -3.65
N SER A 72 4.18 20.30 -3.09
CA SER A 72 3.01 19.81 -3.83
C SER A 72 2.35 20.95 -4.62
N ASP A 73 2.07 20.72 -5.90
CA ASP A 73 1.41 21.70 -6.80
C ASP A 73 -0.05 21.99 -6.38
N ALA A 74 -0.66 21.11 -5.58
CA ALA A 74 -2.03 21.25 -5.08
C ALA A 74 -2.03 21.40 -3.55
N THR A 75 -2.85 22.33 -3.04
CA THR A 75 -3.11 22.47 -1.61
C THR A 75 -3.90 21.27 -1.10
N PRO A 76 -3.42 20.56 -0.05
CA PRO A 76 -4.13 19.41 0.48
C PRO A 76 -5.46 19.84 1.13
N SER A 77 -6.56 19.20 0.75
CA SER A 77 -7.88 19.41 1.37
C SER A 77 -8.00 18.58 2.64
N PHE A 78 -8.28 19.20 3.79
CA PHE A 78 -8.41 18.51 5.09
C PHE A 78 -9.87 18.26 5.51
N LEU A 79 -10.83 18.30 4.58
CA LEU A 79 -12.25 18.16 4.87
C LEU A 79 -12.59 16.84 5.59
N GLY A 80 -11.98 15.73 5.16
CA GLY A 80 -12.12 14.43 5.80
C GLY A 80 -11.60 14.40 7.25
N PHE A 81 -10.50 15.11 7.53
CA PHE A 81 -10.00 15.25 8.90
C PHE A 81 -10.90 16.12 9.77
N ARG A 82 -11.61 17.11 9.19
CA ARG A 82 -12.64 17.87 9.92
C ARG A 82 -13.82 16.98 10.33
N ASN A 83 -14.30 16.13 9.43
CA ASN A 83 -15.35 15.14 9.75
C ASN A 83 -14.87 14.18 10.84
N LEU A 84 -13.62 13.73 10.75
CA LEU A 84 -12.98 12.92 11.78
C LEU A 84 -12.90 13.65 13.13
N MET A 85 -12.52 14.94 13.13
CA MET A 85 -12.43 15.74 14.35
C MET A 85 -13.79 15.86 15.04
N VAL A 86 -14.90 16.00 14.30
CA VAL A 86 -16.25 15.97 14.87
C VAL A 86 -16.54 14.61 15.50
N ILE A 87 -16.18 13.50 14.84
CA ILE A 87 -16.35 12.14 15.40
C ILE A 87 -15.50 11.95 16.66
N VAL A 88 -14.24 12.39 16.65
CA VAL A 88 -13.29 12.26 17.77
C VAL A 88 -13.66 13.19 18.93
N LEU A 89 -14.22 14.37 18.65
CA LEU A 89 -14.76 15.30 19.66
C LEU A 89 -16.02 14.74 20.33
N VAL A 90 -16.90 14.08 19.58
CA VAL A 90 -18.06 13.36 20.14
C VAL A 90 -17.60 12.18 21.02
N VAL A 91 -16.44 11.56 20.70
CA VAL A 91 -15.81 10.48 21.49
C VAL A 91 -14.66 11.02 22.37
N GLY A 92 -14.73 12.28 22.82
CA GLY A 92 -13.64 13.02 23.45
C GLY A 92 -12.92 12.28 24.59
N ASN A 93 -11.77 11.67 24.27
CA ASN A 93 -10.91 10.93 25.20
C ASN A 93 -9.77 11.79 25.78
N LEU A 94 -9.70 13.11 25.52
CA LEU A 94 -8.69 13.97 26.13
C LEU A 94 -8.83 13.98 27.66
N ARG A 95 -10.08 13.93 28.15
CA ARG A 95 -10.40 13.74 29.56
C ARG A 95 -9.90 12.39 30.08
N LEU A 96 -10.19 11.31 29.36
CA LEU A 96 -9.75 9.94 29.72
C LEU A 96 -8.21 9.81 29.71
N MET A 97 -7.55 10.57 28.83
CA MET A 97 -6.09 10.67 28.72
C MET A 97 -5.49 11.32 29.98
N ILE A 98 -6.05 12.45 30.40
CA ILE A 98 -5.64 13.14 31.65
C ILE A 98 -5.97 12.27 32.87
N GLU A 99 -7.16 11.67 32.92
CA GLU A 99 -7.58 10.79 34.02
C GLU A 99 -6.70 9.54 34.12
N ASN A 100 -6.27 8.94 33.01
CA ASN A 100 -5.36 7.79 33.03
C ASN A 100 -3.95 8.18 33.50
N ILE A 101 -3.43 9.36 33.11
CA ILE A 101 -2.16 9.88 33.64
C ILE A 101 -2.27 10.08 35.15
N GLN A 102 -3.40 10.65 35.62
CA GLN A 102 -3.65 10.85 37.05
C GLN A 102 -3.81 9.52 37.82
N LYS A 103 -4.45 8.52 37.21
CA LYS A 103 -4.79 7.25 37.86
C LYS A 103 -3.63 6.25 37.89
N TYR A 104 -2.87 6.15 36.82
CA TYR A 104 -1.81 5.15 36.67
C TYR A 104 -0.39 5.74 36.72
N GLY A 105 -0.25 7.07 36.75
CA GLY A 105 1.04 7.73 36.65
C GLY A 105 1.71 7.49 35.28
N VAL A 106 3.02 7.73 35.20
CA VAL A 106 3.81 7.45 34.00
C VAL A 106 4.22 5.98 34.00
N LEU A 107 3.46 5.12 33.30
CA LEU A 107 3.72 3.68 33.15
C LEU A 107 4.91 3.35 32.22
N ILE A 108 5.77 4.33 31.91
CA ILE A 108 6.83 4.16 30.91
C ILE A 108 7.95 3.31 31.52
N CYS A 109 7.90 2.01 31.28
CA CYS A 109 8.99 1.11 31.62
C CYS A 109 9.92 0.90 30.42
N LEU A 110 11.03 1.65 30.38
CA LEU A 110 12.09 1.49 29.37
C LEU A 110 12.77 0.11 29.40
N ARG A 111 12.66 -0.60 30.53
CA ARG A 111 13.38 -1.86 30.81
C ARG A 111 12.50 -3.11 30.78
N CYS A 112 11.20 -2.97 30.48
CA CYS A 112 10.23 -4.06 30.51
C CYS A 112 10.06 -4.79 29.17
N HIS A 113 10.76 -4.34 28.11
CA HIS A 113 10.89 -5.11 26.88
C HIS A 113 12.13 -6.00 26.98
N ASP A 114 11.94 -7.25 27.42
CA ASP A 114 12.99 -8.26 27.37
C ASP A 114 13.19 -8.69 25.92
N TYR A 115 14.06 -7.97 25.21
CA TYR A 115 14.61 -8.42 23.94
C TYR A 115 15.55 -9.58 24.21
N SER A 116 15.10 -10.81 23.91
CA SER A 116 16.00 -11.95 24.00
C SER A 116 17.14 -11.78 22.99
N ARG A 117 18.39 -12.04 23.40
CA ARG A 117 19.55 -11.95 22.51
C ARG A 117 19.35 -12.84 21.28
N GLN A 118 18.74 -14.01 21.46
CA GLN A 118 18.43 -14.94 20.38
C GLN A 118 17.48 -14.34 19.34
N ASP A 119 16.41 -13.67 19.75
CA ASP A 119 15.46 -13.03 18.81
C ASP A 119 16.15 -11.94 17.99
N VAL A 120 17.04 -11.16 18.62
CA VAL A 120 17.82 -10.12 17.93
C VAL A 120 18.79 -10.74 16.91
N TYR A 121 19.54 -11.77 17.30
CA TYR A 121 20.44 -12.46 16.38
C TYR A 121 19.70 -13.10 15.21
N MET A 122 18.58 -13.77 15.45
CA MET A 122 17.77 -14.39 14.41
C MET A 122 17.14 -13.35 13.48
N GLY A 123 16.61 -12.25 14.03
CA GLY A 123 16.08 -11.13 13.24
C GLY A 123 17.15 -10.48 12.36
N LEU A 124 18.34 -10.23 12.90
CA LEU A 124 19.48 -9.69 12.13
C LEU A 124 19.96 -10.67 11.05
N LEU A 125 20.06 -11.96 11.37
CA LEU A 125 20.42 -13.00 10.40
C LEU A 125 19.42 -13.02 9.24
N LEU A 126 18.12 -13.05 9.53
CA LEU A 126 17.08 -13.02 8.50
C LEU A 126 17.11 -11.73 7.69
N TYR A 127 17.36 -10.57 8.32
CA TYR A 127 17.49 -9.30 7.62
C TYR A 127 18.55 -9.33 6.51
N PHE A 128 19.65 -10.05 6.69
CA PHE A 128 20.68 -10.22 5.66
C PHE A 128 20.41 -11.38 4.69
N LEU A 129 19.75 -12.46 5.14
CA LEU A 129 19.43 -13.62 4.30
C LEU A 129 18.26 -13.38 3.33
N ILE A 130 17.24 -12.63 3.75
CA ILE A 130 16.05 -12.38 2.91
C ILE A 130 16.43 -11.75 1.56
N PRO A 131 17.28 -10.70 1.50
CA PRO A 131 17.74 -10.12 0.23
C PRO A 131 18.53 -11.08 -0.66
N CYS A 132 19.12 -12.16 -0.13
CA CYS A 132 19.80 -13.16 -0.95
C CYS A 132 18.86 -13.83 -1.95
N HIS A 133 17.55 -13.93 -1.66
CA HIS A 133 16.57 -14.41 -2.64
C HIS A 133 16.41 -13.47 -3.83
N LEU A 134 16.59 -12.17 -3.64
CA LEU A 134 16.61 -11.20 -4.73
C LEU A 134 17.88 -11.36 -5.59
N LEU A 135 19.03 -11.65 -4.96
CA LEU A 135 20.27 -12.02 -5.67
C LEU A 135 20.12 -13.33 -6.45
N ALA A 136 19.47 -14.34 -5.88
CA ALA A 136 19.17 -15.59 -6.57
C ALA A 136 18.28 -15.34 -7.80
N ALA A 137 17.26 -14.48 -7.69
CA ALA A 137 16.44 -14.09 -8.84
C ALA A 137 17.25 -13.34 -9.90
N TYR A 138 18.22 -12.50 -9.50
CA TYR A 138 19.16 -11.88 -10.43
C TYR A 138 20.02 -12.90 -11.18
N LEU A 139 20.56 -13.91 -10.49
CA LEU A 139 21.37 -14.96 -11.12
C LEU A 139 20.54 -15.79 -12.12
N ILE A 140 19.29 -16.12 -11.77
CA ILE A 140 18.35 -16.80 -12.68
C ILE A 140 18.11 -15.95 -13.93
N GLU A 141 17.85 -14.66 -13.77
CA GLU A 141 17.63 -13.75 -14.91
C GLU A 141 18.90 -13.48 -15.72
N LEU A 142 20.08 -13.48 -15.08
CA LEU A 142 21.35 -13.35 -15.77
C LEU A 142 21.60 -14.55 -16.69
N ALA A 143 21.36 -15.77 -16.20
CA ALA A 143 21.44 -16.98 -17.01
C ALA A 143 20.41 -16.96 -18.15
N ALA A 144 19.16 -16.55 -17.87
CA ALA A 144 18.12 -16.42 -18.88
C ALA A 144 18.47 -15.37 -19.96
N ALA A 145 19.09 -14.25 -19.56
CA ALA A 145 19.53 -13.20 -20.47
C ALA A 145 20.70 -13.64 -21.35
N GLN A 146 21.68 -14.35 -20.80
CA GLN A 146 22.78 -14.94 -21.58
C GLN A 146 22.26 -15.93 -22.63
N GLN A 147 21.32 -16.79 -22.23
CA GLN A 147 20.68 -17.72 -23.15
C GLN A 147 19.87 -17.00 -24.24
N ALA A 148 19.14 -15.95 -23.90
CA ALA A 148 18.38 -15.15 -24.87
C ALA A 148 19.31 -14.48 -25.91
N ARG A 149 20.44 -13.90 -25.47
CA ARG A 149 21.47 -13.33 -26.36
C ARG A 149 22.02 -14.39 -27.33
N GLY A 150 22.41 -15.55 -26.80
CA GLY A 150 22.95 -16.64 -27.61
C GLY A 150 21.94 -17.15 -28.65
N SER A 151 20.66 -17.17 -28.31
CA SER A 151 19.62 -17.59 -29.24
C SER A 151 19.33 -16.58 -30.35
N ILE A 152 19.32 -15.27 -30.07
CA ILE A 152 19.18 -14.26 -31.15
C ILE A 152 20.37 -14.32 -32.10
N LYS A 153 21.59 -14.51 -31.59
CA LYS A 153 22.78 -14.65 -32.42
C LYS A 153 22.62 -15.84 -33.40
N ARG A 154 22.16 -16.99 -32.90
CA ARG A 154 21.87 -18.18 -33.73
C ARG A 154 20.78 -17.96 -34.77
N VAL A 155 19.68 -17.29 -34.41
CA VAL A 155 18.58 -17.00 -35.34
C VAL A 155 19.02 -16.03 -36.43
N LYS A 156 19.84 -15.03 -36.10
CA LYS A 156 20.36 -14.04 -37.07
C LYS A 156 21.41 -14.63 -38.02
N GLU A 157 22.19 -15.60 -37.56
CA GLU A 157 23.20 -16.31 -38.35
C GLU A 157 22.63 -17.51 -39.12
N GLY A 158 21.36 -17.87 -38.88
CA GLY A 158 20.71 -19.03 -39.50
C GLY A 158 20.20 -18.77 -40.93
N PRO A 159 20.14 -19.81 -41.79
CA PRO A 159 19.85 -19.68 -43.22
C PRO A 159 18.42 -19.21 -43.58
N ALA A 160 17.49 -19.16 -42.61
CA ALA A 160 16.07 -18.89 -42.86
C ALA A 160 15.54 -17.54 -42.31
N GLY A 161 16.38 -16.70 -41.69
CA GLY A 161 15.96 -15.37 -41.20
C GLY A 161 14.87 -15.36 -40.12
N GLY A 162 14.42 -16.52 -39.63
CA GLY A 162 13.37 -16.68 -38.62
C GLY A 162 13.55 -17.97 -37.81
N PRO A 163 12.95 -18.04 -36.60
CA PRO A 163 13.16 -19.16 -35.69
C PRO A 163 12.48 -20.45 -36.19
N SER A 164 13.23 -21.56 -36.24
CA SER A 164 12.71 -22.89 -36.56
C SER A 164 11.68 -23.36 -35.51
N GLU A 165 10.77 -24.26 -35.88
CA GLU A 165 9.79 -24.84 -34.95
C GLU A 165 10.46 -25.52 -33.73
N GLN A 166 11.61 -26.16 -33.96
CA GLN A 166 12.41 -26.76 -32.89
C GLN A 166 12.97 -25.69 -31.94
N GLU A 167 13.36 -24.53 -32.46
CA GLU A 167 13.83 -23.41 -31.66
C GLU A 167 12.68 -22.82 -30.83
N ARG A 168 11.47 -22.68 -31.40
CA ARG A 168 10.25 -22.27 -30.67
C ARG A 168 9.94 -23.21 -29.50
N LYS A 169 10.03 -24.52 -29.70
CA LYS A 169 9.85 -25.51 -28.61
C LYS A 169 10.94 -25.37 -27.53
N LYS A 170 12.20 -25.17 -27.92
CA LYS A 170 13.32 -24.94 -26.99
C LYS A 170 13.16 -23.63 -26.20
N PHE A 171 12.67 -22.57 -26.84
CA PHE A 171 12.33 -21.30 -26.19
C PHE A 171 11.24 -21.49 -25.14
N HIS A 172 10.17 -22.19 -25.49
CA HIS A 172 9.07 -22.45 -24.56
C HIS A 172 9.53 -23.28 -23.35
N LYS A 173 10.29 -24.36 -23.57
CA LYS A 173 10.84 -25.18 -22.47
C LYS A 173 11.72 -24.36 -21.52
N THR A 174 12.59 -23.50 -22.09
CA THR A 174 13.43 -22.58 -21.31
C THR A 174 12.58 -21.61 -20.49
N TRP A 175 11.55 -21.04 -21.11
CA TRP A 175 10.64 -20.12 -20.45
C TRP A 175 9.94 -20.77 -19.26
N VAL A 176 9.45 -22.01 -19.41
CA VAL A 176 8.82 -22.79 -18.34
C VAL A 176 9.81 -23.05 -17.21
N MET A 177 11.05 -23.45 -17.53
CA MET A 177 12.09 -23.72 -16.54
C MET A 177 12.46 -22.47 -15.72
N VAL A 178 12.65 -21.33 -16.38
CA VAL A 178 12.95 -20.05 -15.70
C VAL A 178 11.77 -19.60 -14.83
N ALA A 179 10.52 -19.78 -15.31
CA ALA A 179 9.34 -19.46 -14.53
C ALA A 179 9.24 -20.31 -13.25
N TRP A 180 9.50 -21.62 -13.34
CA TRP A 180 9.54 -22.51 -12.18
C TRP A 180 10.68 -22.17 -11.22
N ALA A 181 11.87 -21.87 -11.72
CA ALA A 181 13.00 -21.45 -10.88
C ALA A 181 12.67 -20.19 -10.06
N HIS A 182 12.05 -19.19 -10.69
CA HIS A 182 11.57 -18.01 -9.97
C HIS A 182 10.46 -18.35 -8.98
N ALA A 183 9.47 -19.15 -9.36
CA ALA A 183 8.36 -19.53 -8.49
C ALA A 183 8.85 -20.25 -7.23
N VAL A 184 9.80 -21.19 -7.37
CA VAL A 184 10.43 -21.88 -6.24
C VAL A 184 11.19 -20.90 -5.37
N ASN A 185 12.05 -20.05 -5.93
CA ASN A 185 12.81 -19.08 -5.15
C ASN A 185 11.93 -18.10 -4.37
N ILE A 186 10.89 -17.56 -5.02
CA ILE A 186 9.93 -16.64 -4.42
C ILE A 186 9.16 -17.34 -3.29
N THR A 187 8.66 -18.55 -3.53
CA THR A 187 7.89 -19.30 -2.52
C THR A 187 8.76 -19.68 -1.33
N LEU A 188 9.99 -20.13 -1.59
CA LEU A 188 10.96 -20.52 -0.56
C LEU A 188 11.31 -19.32 0.35
N ALA A 189 11.48 -18.13 -0.23
CA ALA A 189 11.76 -16.91 0.54
C ALA A 189 10.71 -16.63 1.61
N LEU A 190 9.42 -16.73 1.25
CA LEU A 190 8.33 -16.49 2.18
C LEU A 190 8.18 -17.65 3.17
N VAL A 191 8.14 -18.90 2.69
CA VAL A 191 7.92 -20.06 3.57
C VAL A 191 9.02 -20.21 4.63
N LEU A 192 10.29 -20.05 4.25
CA LEU A 192 11.40 -20.17 5.21
C LEU A 192 11.35 -19.06 6.27
N THR A 193 11.12 -17.82 5.84
CA THR A 193 11.07 -16.68 6.75
C THR A 193 9.91 -16.79 7.71
N THR A 194 8.70 -17.06 7.20
CA THR A 194 7.51 -17.28 8.00
C THR A 194 7.71 -18.44 8.99
N TRP A 195 8.37 -19.54 8.59
CA TRP A 195 8.66 -20.67 9.48
C TRP A 195 9.63 -20.28 10.60
N VAL A 196 10.72 -19.58 10.28
CA VAL A 196 11.68 -19.13 11.31
C VAL A 196 11.04 -18.13 12.26
N VAL A 197 10.26 -17.17 11.75
CA VAL A 197 9.56 -16.19 12.60
C VAL A 197 8.59 -16.91 13.54
N TYR A 198 7.79 -17.86 13.04
CA TYR A 198 6.82 -18.59 13.84
C TYR A 198 7.45 -19.50 14.91
N PHE A 199 8.59 -20.15 14.64
CA PHE A 199 9.14 -21.14 15.58
C PHE A 199 10.34 -20.67 16.39
N LYS A 200 11.03 -19.60 15.96
CA LYS A 200 12.30 -19.17 16.55
C LYS A 200 12.26 -17.76 17.11
N ILE A 201 11.40 -16.87 16.61
CA ILE A 201 11.31 -15.48 17.08
C ILE A 201 10.09 -15.33 17.98
N HIS A 202 10.32 -15.07 19.25
CA HIS A 202 9.23 -14.93 20.23
C HIS A 202 8.81 -13.48 20.46
N HIS A 203 9.71 -12.51 20.22
CA HIS A 203 9.37 -11.10 20.37
C HIS A 203 8.50 -10.58 19.21
N PRO A 204 7.24 -10.15 19.44
CA PRO A 204 6.30 -9.81 18.37
C PRO A 204 6.79 -8.69 17.46
N LEU A 205 7.43 -7.64 18.01
CA LEU A 205 7.93 -6.53 17.20
C LEU A 205 9.01 -6.95 16.19
N ILE A 206 9.99 -7.77 16.63
CA ILE A 206 11.07 -8.24 15.76
C ILE A 206 10.47 -9.18 14.70
N GLY A 207 9.54 -10.05 15.11
CA GLY A 207 8.79 -10.90 14.19
C GLY A 207 8.08 -10.08 13.11
N THR A 208 7.30 -9.05 13.50
CA THR A 208 6.55 -8.21 12.56
C THR A 208 7.46 -7.44 11.61
N LEU A 209 8.57 -6.87 12.10
CA LEU A 209 9.53 -6.16 11.24
C LEU A 209 10.20 -7.10 10.24
N THR A 210 10.56 -8.31 10.68
CA THR A 210 11.20 -9.32 9.84
C THR A 210 10.22 -9.85 8.79
N GLU A 211 8.98 -10.15 9.19
CA GLU A 211 7.94 -10.64 8.28
C GLU A 211 7.54 -9.55 7.27
N MET A 212 7.44 -8.29 7.70
CA MET A 212 7.22 -7.16 6.79
C MET A 212 8.34 -7.06 5.75
N HIS A 213 9.60 -7.22 6.15
CA HIS A 213 10.74 -7.23 5.24
C HIS A 213 10.66 -8.42 4.26
N ALA A 214 10.31 -9.62 4.75
CA ALA A 214 10.10 -10.81 3.94
C ALA A 214 9.02 -10.60 2.87
N VAL A 215 7.85 -10.08 3.25
CA VAL A 215 6.76 -9.77 2.31
C VAL A 215 7.18 -8.72 1.27
N ILE A 216 7.88 -7.65 1.69
CA ILE A 216 8.38 -6.63 0.76
C ILE A 216 9.34 -7.23 -0.28
N VAL A 217 10.32 -8.03 0.16
CA VAL A 217 11.29 -8.67 -0.74
C VAL A 217 10.61 -9.73 -1.61
N TRP A 218 9.63 -10.47 -1.09
CA TRP A 218 8.81 -11.41 -1.84
C TRP A 218 8.08 -10.73 -3.01
N LEU A 219 7.37 -9.62 -2.74
CA LEU A 219 6.69 -8.82 -3.75
C LEU A 219 7.68 -8.24 -4.77
N LYS A 220 8.80 -7.67 -4.32
CA LYS A 220 9.83 -7.12 -5.20
C LYS A 220 10.44 -8.21 -6.11
N THR A 221 10.75 -9.38 -5.56
CA THR A 221 11.33 -10.50 -6.31
C THR A 221 10.37 -11.00 -7.40
N ALA A 222 9.08 -11.12 -7.06
CA ALA A 222 8.05 -11.43 -8.04
C ALA A 222 7.91 -10.36 -9.13
N SER A 223 7.91 -9.08 -8.75
CA SER A 223 7.88 -7.97 -9.72
C SER A 223 9.09 -7.99 -10.67
N TYR A 224 10.28 -8.23 -10.13
CA TYR A 224 11.52 -8.34 -10.91
C TYR A 224 11.44 -9.47 -11.94
N ALA A 225 11.00 -10.66 -11.52
CA ALA A 225 10.82 -11.81 -12.40
C ALA A 225 9.76 -11.54 -13.49
N PHE A 226 8.60 -10.98 -13.14
CA PHE A 226 7.54 -10.73 -14.12
C PHE A 226 7.90 -9.67 -15.15
N THR A 227 8.51 -8.57 -14.72
CA THR A 227 8.91 -7.49 -15.64
C THR A 227 10.03 -7.95 -16.56
N ASN A 228 11.07 -8.64 -16.05
CA ASN A 228 12.16 -9.14 -16.90
C ASN A 228 11.70 -10.26 -17.84
N ARG A 229 10.75 -11.10 -17.42
CA ARG A 229 10.12 -12.09 -18.31
C ARG A 229 9.51 -11.44 -19.54
N ASP A 230 8.74 -10.37 -19.34
CA ASP A 230 8.04 -9.70 -20.43
C ASP A 230 9.01 -8.87 -21.30
N LEU A 231 10.05 -8.26 -20.71
CA LEU A 231 11.14 -7.62 -21.44
C LEU A 231 11.93 -8.63 -22.29
N ARG A 232 12.23 -9.81 -21.75
CA ARG A 232 12.88 -10.91 -22.46
C ARG A 232 12.03 -11.41 -23.61
N HIS A 233 10.71 -11.52 -23.43
CA HIS A 233 9.79 -11.89 -24.50
C HIS A 233 9.80 -10.87 -25.63
N ALA A 234 9.71 -9.57 -25.31
CA ALA A 234 9.78 -8.49 -26.30
C ALA A 234 11.14 -8.46 -27.03
N TYR A 235 12.22 -8.79 -26.34
CA TYR A 235 13.56 -8.91 -26.92
C TYR A 235 13.67 -10.07 -27.93
N LEU A 236 13.08 -11.23 -27.62
CA LEU A 236 13.10 -12.42 -28.48
C LEU A 236 12.13 -12.37 -29.67
N HIS A 237 11.04 -11.61 -29.54
CA HIS A 237 10.00 -11.48 -30.58
C HIS A 237 9.78 -10.01 -30.95
N PRO A 238 10.69 -9.40 -31.72
CA PRO A 238 10.57 -8.01 -32.17
C PRO A 238 9.60 -7.89 -33.35
N VAL A 239 8.35 -8.31 -33.20
CA VAL A 239 7.31 -7.96 -34.19
C VAL A 239 7.08 -6.45 -34.10
N GLU A 240 6.87 -5.77 -35.23
CA GLU A 240 6.88 -4.30 -35.33
C GLU A 240 5.98 -3.58 -34.30
N GLY A 241 4.85 -4.18 -33.88
CA GLY A 241 3.99 -3.63 -32.84
C GLY A 241 4.36 -3.96 -31.37
N GLU A 242 5.30 -4.88 -31.10
CA GLU A 242 5.68 -5.26 -29.73
C GLU A 242 6.76 -4.36 -29.11
N ARG A 243 7.60 -3.73 -29.95
CA ARG A 243 8.59 -2.74 -29.50
C ARG A 243 7.95 -1.41 -29.09
N GLU A 244 6.90 -0.98 -29.80
CA GLU A 244 6.11 0.22 -29.46
C GLU A 244 5.37 0.10 -28.10
N LEU A 245 5.20 -1.13 -27.59
CA LEU A 245 4.58 -1.38 -26.30
C LEU A 245 5.56 -1.29 -25.12
N VAL A 246 6.87 -1.26 -25.40
CA VAL A 246 7.89 -0.97 -24.38
C VAL A 246 7.93 0.55 -24.17
N PRO A 247 7.77 1.04 -22.93
CA PRO A 247 7.85 2.46 -22.66
C PRO A 247 9.17 3.06 -23.16
N GLU A 248 9.12 4.20 -23.84
CA GLU A 248 10.30 4.96 -24.32
C GLU A 248 11.32 5.20 -23.20
N LEU A 249 10.85 5.35 -21.96
CA LEU A 249 11.69 5.49 -20.76
C LEU A 249 12.74 4.36 -20.64
N TYR A 250 12.44 3.16 -21.13
CA TYR A 250 13.34 2.01 -21.02
C TYR A 250 14.40 1.97 -22.12
N GLU A 251 14.34 2.84 -23.13
CA GLU A 251 15.41 2.97 -24.14
C GLU A 251 16.74 3.41 -23.52
N GLN A 252 16.71 4.14 -22.41
CA GLN A 252 17.91 4.52 -21.67
C GLN A 252 18.64 3.30 -21.08
N CYS A 253 17.91 2.22 -20.77
CA CYS A 253 18.49 0.98 -20.25
C CYS A 253 17.73 -0.24 -20.80
N PRO A 254 17.96 -0.62 -22.07
CA PRO A 254 17.19 -1.66 -22.72
C PRO A 254 17.61 -3.04 -22.20
N TYR A 255 16.69 -4.00 -22.21
CA TYR A 255 17.05 -5.39 -21.98
C TYR A 255 17.99 -5.88 -23.09
N PRO A 256 19.06 -6.64 -22.78
CA PRO A 256 19.48 -7.19 -21.48
C PRO A 256 20.54 -6.37 -20.71
N LYS A 257 20.71 -5.08 -21.01
CA LYS A 257 21.67 -4.21 -20.30
C LYS A 257 21.20 -3.81 -18.89
N ASN A 258 19.90 -3.93 -18.61
CA ASN A 258 19.31 -3.66 -17.30
C ASN A 258 19.68 -4.69 -16.23
N ILE A 259 20.12 -5.90 -16.62
CA ILE A 259 20.51 -6.97 -15.70
C ILE A 259 21.91 -6.69 -15.12
N THR A 260 21.97 -5.74 -14.20
CA THR A 260 23.18 -5.37 -13.46
C THR A 260 22.92 -5.41 -11.95
N VAL A 261 23.98 -5.69 -11.18
CA VAL A 261 23.90 -5.69 -9.71
C VAL A 261 23.49 -4.30 -9.18
N GLY A 262 24.00 -3.22 -9.78
CA GLY A 262 23.64 -1.85 -9.39
C GLY A 262 22.15 -1.54 -9.59
N ASN A 263 21.55 -1.99 -10.69
CA ASN A 263 20.11 -1.81 -10.93
C ASN A 263 19.25 -2.60 -9.93
N LEU A 264 19.68 -3.82 -9.59
CA LEU A 264 19.04 -4.67 -8.60
C LEU A 264 19.10 -4.05 -7.19
N ILE A 265 20.27 -3.60 -6.74
CA ILE A 265 20.46 -2.97 -5.44
C ILE A 265 19.64 -1.68 -5.36
N TYR A 266 19.62 -0.87 -6.43
CA TYR A 266 18.77 0.31 -6.49
C TYR A 266 17.28 -0.06 -6.29
N PHE A 267 16.79 -1.06 -7.01
CA PHE A 267 15.41 -1.51 -6.88
C PHE A 267 15.09 -2.10 -5.51
N TRP A 268 16.02 -2.83 -4.89
CA TRP A 268 15.84 -3.38 -3.56
C TRP A 268 15.48 -2.27 -2.56
N TRP A 269 16.24 -1.18 -2.56
CA TRP A 269 16.04 -0.05 -1.66
C TRP A 269 14.96 0.93 -2.12
N ALA A 270 14.63 1.00 -3.41
CA ALA A 270 13.65 1.94 -3.94
C ALA A 270 12.30 1.81 -3.21
N PRO A 271 11.63 2.93 -2.84
CA PRO A 271 10.35 2.92 -2.12
C PRO A 271 9.16 2.58 -3.04
N THR A 272 9.32 1.54 -3.86
CA THR A 272 8.30 0.98 -4.74
C THR A 272 8.43 -0.54 -4.79
N LEU A 273 7.30 -1.22 -4.97
CA LEU A 273 7.24 -2.68 -5.10
C LEU A 273 7.31 -3.13 -6.56
N VAL A 274 7.35 -2.17 -7.50
CA VAL A 274 7.25 -2.44 -8.92
C VAL A 274 8.59 -2.22 -9.61
N TYR A 275 9.16 -3.29 -10.18
CA TYR A 275 10.42 -3.23 -10.91
C TYR A 275 10.26 -2.50 -12.25
N GLN A 276 11.20 -1.60 -12.52
CA GLN A 276 11.42 -0.95 -13.81
C GLN A 276 12.93 -0.86 -14.07
N PRO A 277 13.38 -1.03 -15.32
CA PRO A 277 14.78 -0.78 -15.68
C PRO A 277 15.24 0.63 -15.35
N VAL A 278 14.34 1.60 -15.53
CA VAL A 278 14.61 3.04 -15.36
C VAL A 278 13.51 3.67 -14.51
N TYR A 279 13.92 4.56 -13.61
CA TYR A 279 13.04 5.34 -12.75
C TYR A 279 13.33 6.83 -12.93
N PRO A 280 12.31 7.71 -12.79
CA PRO A 280 12.54 9.15 -12.75
C PRO A 280 13.42 9.50 -11.55
N ARG A 281 14.47 10.31 -11.77
CA ARG A 281 15.43 10.69 -10.73
C ARG A 281 15.42 12.19 -10.45
N THR A 282 15.70 12.57 -9.20
CA THR A 282 15.97 13.97 -8.83
C THR A 282 17.42 14.34 -9.09
N ASP A 283 17.73 15.62 -9.30
CA ASP A 283 19.11 16.05 -9.66
C ASP A 283 20.09 16.02 -8.49
N LYS A 284 19.62 16.37 -7.29
CA LYS A 284 20.44 16.43 -6.07
C LYS A 284 19.69 15.88 -4.86
N ILE A 285 20.45 15.50 -3.84
CA ILE A 285 19.95 15.08 -2.53
C ILE A 285 19.88 16.30 -1.62
N ARG A 286 18.70 16.58 -1.07
CA ARG A 286 18.44 17.67 -0.11
C ARG A 286 18.62 17.15 1.32
N TRP A 287 19.83 17.23 1.86
CA TRP A 287 20.14 16.69 3.20
C TRP A 287 19.32 17.32 4.34
N VAL A 288 18.98 18.61 4.27
CA VAL A 288 18.10 19.25 5.26
C VAL A 288 16.69 18.64 5.23
N PHE A 289 16.18 18.32 4.04
CA PHE A 289 14.89 17.63 3.89
C PHE A 289 14.97 16.23 4.52
N VAL A 290 16.03 15.47 4.25
CA VAL A 290 16.25 14.14 4.85
C VAL A 290 16.32 14.24 6.37
N ALA A 291 17.12 15.15 6.93
CA ALA A 291 17.27 15.32 8.38
C ALA A 291 15.93 15.68 9.04
N LYS A 292 15.13 16.57 8.43
CA LYS A 292 13.77 16.89 8.91
C LYS A 292 12.87 15.66 8.93
N ARG A 293 12.84 14.87 7.85
CA ARG A 293 12.05 13.64 7.79
C ARG A 293 12.51 12.60 8.82
N LEU A 294 13.82 12.45 9.03
CA LEU A 294 14.36 11.55 10.07
C LEU A 294 13.98 12.00 11.49
N GLY A 295 14.02 13.31 11.77
CA GLY A 295 13.55 13.87 13.04
C GLY A 295 12.06 13.62 13.27
N GLU A 296 11.21 13.77 12.24
CA GLU A 296 9.79 13.43 12.33
C GLU A 296 9.56 11.95 12.65
N ILE A 297 10.31 11.04 12.01
CA ILE A 297 10.22 9.59 12.29
C ILE A 297 10.55 9.31 13.75
N PHE A 298 11.63 9.91 14.27
CA PHE A 298 12.04 9.72 15.66
C PHE A 298 10.96 10.21 16.62
N CYS A 299 10.49 11.46 16.47
CA CYS A 299 9.47 12.05 17.33
C CYS A 299 8.15 11.26 17.29
N LEU A 300 7.69 10.85 16.10
CA LEU A 300 6.46 10.07 15.95
C LEU A 300 6.60 8.66 16.51
N SER A 301 7.78 8.03 16.40
CA SER A 301 8.04 6.71 16.98
C SER A 301 7.99 6.75 18.51
N VAL A 302 8.61 7.77 19.13
CA VAL A 302 8.51 8.00 20.57
C VAL A 302 7.06 8.25 20.99
N PHE A 303 6.33 9.09 20.24
CA PHE A 303 4.91 9.35 20.50
C PHE A 303 4.07 8.08 20.43
N ILE A 304 4.24 7.25 19.39
CA ILE A 304 3.53 5.97 19.24
C ILE A 304 3.85 5.03 20.40
N TRP A 305 5.12 4.95 20.80
CA TRP A 305 5.53 4.10 21.91
C TRP A 305 4.90 4.53 23.24
N VAL A 306 4.94 5.84 23.55
CA VAL A 306 4.28 6.41 24.73
C VAL A 306 2.77 6.18 24.67
N ALA A 307 2.13 6.46 23.53
CA ALA A 307 0.69 6.29 23.36
C ALA A 307 0.26 4.82 23.54
N SER A 308 1.06 3.89 23.04
CA SER A 308 0.81 2.45 23.17
C SER A 308 0.98 1.99 24.61
N ALA A 309 2.05 2.40 25.29
CA ALA A 309 2.35 1.98 26.66
C ALA A 309 1.40 2.62 27.69
N GLN A 310 1.08 3.90 27.56
CA GLN A 310 0.27 4.64 28.54
C GLN A 310 -1.24 4.43 28.39
N TYR A 311 -1.72 4.15 27.16
CA TYR A 311 -3.16 4.14 26.90
C TYR A 311 -3.62 2.83 26.30
N ALA A 312 -2.99 2.35 25.22
CA ALA A 312 -3.45 1.13 24.56
C ALA A 312 -3.28 -0.09 25.50
N ALA A 313 -2.12 -0.25 26.14
CA ALA A 313 -1.85 -1.40 27.00
C ALA A 313 -2.79 -1.49 28.23
N PRO A 314 -3.02 -0.42 29.03
CA PRO A 314 -3.96 -0.50 30.14
C PRO A 314 -5.41 -0.76 29.70
N VAL A 315 -5.85 -0.16 28.59
CA VAL A 315 -7.21 -0.41 28.06
C VAL A 315 -7.35 -1.87 27.64
N LEU A 316 -6.35 -2.41 26.94
CA LEU A 316 -6.33 -3.81 26.51
C LEU A 316 -6.30 -4.77 27.70
N GLN A 317 -5.47 -4.54 28.72
CA GLN A 317 -5.41 -5.37 29.93
C GLN A 317 -6.75 -5.38 30.69
N ASN A 318 -7.36 -4.21 30.90
CA ASN A 318 -8.67 -4.10 31.55
C ASN A 318 -9.83 -4.71 30.73
N SER A 319 -9.58 -5.05 29.46
CA SER A 319 -10.58 -5.67 28.58
C SER A 319 -10.53 -7.19 28.60
N LEU A 320 -9.43 -7.79 29.07
CA LEU A 320 -9.24 -9.25 29.06
C LEU A 320 -10.34 -9.98 29.85
N ASP A 321 -10.62 -9.52 31.08
CA ASP A 321 -11.63 -10.14 31.95
C ASP A 321 -13.04 -10.06 31.36
N LYS A 322 -13.34 -8.98 30.63
CA LYS A 322 -14.65 -8.75 30.01
C LYS A 322 -14.89 -9.56 28.74
N ILE A 323 -13.82 -9.83 27.99
CA ILE A 323 -13.87 -10.76 26.86
C ILE A 323 -14.08 -12.18 27.36
N ALA A 324 -13.39 -12.57 28.45
CA ALA A 324 -13.55 -13.90 29.06
C ALA A 324 -14.98 -14.14 29.57
N SER A 325 -15.67 -13.10 30.07
CA SER A 325 -17.06 -13.20 30.54
C SER A 325 -18.12 -13.07 29.43
N LEU A 326 -17.73 -12.94 28.14
CA LEU A 326 -18.62 -12.79 26.97
C LEU A 326 -19.69 -11.69 27.09
N ASP A 327 -19.43 -10.63 27.86
CA ASP A 327 -20.36 -9.51 28.00
C ASP A 327 -20.23 -8.56 26.79
N ILE A 328 -21.10 -8.76 25.80
CA ILE A 328 -21.07 -8.07 24.51
C ILE A 328 -21.14 -6.54 24.69
N MET A 329 -21.93 -6.04 25.65
CA MET A 329 -22.06 -4.60 25.87
C MET A 329 -20.79 -4.01 26.48
N SER A 330 -20.19 -4.71 27.45
CA SER A 330 -18.88 -4.33 27.99
C SER A 330 -17.78 -4.40 26.94
N ILE A 331 -17.77 -5.42 26.07
CA ILE A 331 -16.79 -5.56 24.97
C ILE A 331 -16.93 -4.39 24.00
N LEU A 332 -18.16 -4.02 23.63
CA LEU A 332 -18.42 -2.88 22.76
C LEU A 332 -17.95 -1.57 23.39
N GLU A 333 -18.25 -1.33 24.68
CA GLU A 333 -17.77 -0.15 25.40
C GLU A 333 -16.22 -0.06 25.39
N ARG A 334 -15.54 -1.18 25.61
CA ARG A 334 -14.07 -1.25 25.60
C ARG A 334 -13.50 -1.03 24.20
N LEU A 335 -14.14 -1.60 23.18
CA LEU A 335 -13.77 -1.41 21.78
C LEU A 335 -13.88 0.08 21.40
N MET A 336 -14.93 0.77 21.83
CA MET A 336 -15.11 2.21 21.61
C MET A 336 -14.00 3.04 22.28
N LYS A 337 -13.61 2.69 23.51
CA LYS A 337 -12.47 3.34 24.20
C LYS A 337 -11.14 3.09 23.48
N LEU A 338 -10.91 1.87 23.00
CA LEU A 338 -9.70 1.49 22.27
C LEU A 338 -9.65 2.14 20.88
N SER A 339 -10.80 2.34 20.24
CA SER A 339 -10.92 2.90 18.89
C SER A 339 -10.20 4.25 18.73
N THR A 340 -10.41 5.17 19.67
CA THR A 340 -9.81 6.51 19.56
C THR A 340 -8.29 6.48 19.66
N ILE A 341 -7.74 5.76 20.64
CA ILE A 341 -6.28 5.66 20.77
C ILE A 341 -5.65 4.87 19.62
N SER A 342 -6.32 3.81 19.16
CA SER A 342 -5.89 3.03 18.01
C SER A 342 -5.84 3.88 16.74
N LEU A 343 -6.82 4.75 16.52
CA LEU A 343 -6.85 5.68 15.39
C LEU A 343 -5.66 6.65 15.45
N VAL A 344 -5.39 7.26 16.60
CA VAL A 344 -4.28 8.21 16.76
C VAL A 344 -2.93 7.54 16.49
N ILE A 345 -2.70 6.35 17.07
CA ILE A 345 -1.49 5.57 16.83
C ILE A 345 -1.34 5.23 15.35
N TRP A 346 -2.43 4.83 14.69
CA TRP A 346 -2.41 4.46 13.29
C TRP A 346 -2.15 5.65 12.36
N LEU A 347 -2.73 6.82 12.63
CA LEU A 347 -2.45 8.05 11.88
C LEU A 347 -1.01 8.53 12.08
N ALA A 348 -0.48 8.44 13.30
CA ALA A 348 0.92 8.74 13.57
C ALA A 348 1.84 7.76 12.81
N GLY A 349 1.52 6.47 12.83
CA GLY A 349 2.25 5.42 12.10
C GLY A 349 2.21 5.63 10.58
N PHE A 350 1.05 6.02 10.03
CA PHE A 350 0.92 6.40 8.63
C PHE A 350 1.90 7.50 8.25
N PHE A 351 1.89 8.60 9.01
CA PHE A 351 2.72 9.74 8.72
C PHE A 351 4.21 9.39 8.86
N ALA A 352 4.58 8.69 9.94
CA ALA A 352 5.96 8.25 10.17
C ALA A 352 6.48 7.37 9.02
N LEU A 353 5.67 6.40 8.55
CA LEU A 353 6.07 5.46 7.51
C LEU A 353 5.98 6.06 6.10
N PHE A 354 4.78 6.47 5.67
CA PHE A 354 4.54 6.86 4.28
C PHE A 354 5.01 8.28 3.97
N GLN A 355 4.81 9.22 4.90
CA GLN A 355 5.19 10.61 4.66
C GLN A 355 6.64 10.88 5.03
N SER A 356 7.14 10.40 6.16
CA SER A 356 8.50 10.72 6.59
C SER A 356 9.51 9.68 6.10
N PHE A 357 9.35 8.39 6.42
CA PHE A 357 10.32 7.34 6.07
C PHE A 357 10.46 7.12 4.56
N LEU A 358 9.36 6.89 3.82
CA LEU A 358 9.46 6.67 2.37
C LEU A 358 9.99 7.90 1.63
N ASN A 359 9.68 9.13 2.06
CA ASN A 359 10.27 10.33 1.46
C ASN A 359 11.74 10.51 1.79
N ALA A 360 12.17 10.20 3.01
CA ALA A 360 13.59 10.21 3.37
C ALA A 360 14.37 9.21 2.49
N LEU A 361 13.85 7.99 2.38
CA LEU A 361 14.42 6.94 1.53
C LEU A 361 14.42 7.34 0.05
N ALA A 362 13.33 7.94 -0.44
CA ALA A 362 13.24 8.44 -1.81
C ALA A 362 14.25 9.53 -2.10
N GLU A 363 14.45 10.48 -1.19
CA GLU A 363 15.41 11.56 -1.35
C GLU A 363 16.86 11.03 -1.36
N ILE A 364 17.20 10.10 -0.46
CA ILE A 364 18.53 9.46 -0.42
C ILE A 364 18.82 8.69 -1.72
N LEU A 365 17.81 7.99 -2.26
CA LEU A 365 17.94 7.23 -3.52
C LEU A 365 17.71 8.08 -4.78
N ARG A 366 17.51 9.40 -4.63
CA ARG A 366 17.14 10.31 -5.72
C ARG A 366 15.93 9.82 -6.52
N PHE A 367 14.99 9.12 -5.88
CA PHE A 367 13.77 8.63 -6.48
C PHE A 367 12.76 9.78 -6.65
N GLY A 368 12.37 10.03 -7.90
CA GLY A 368 11.58 11.19 -8.28
C GLY A 368 10.07 11.05 -8.08
N ASP A 369 9.51 9.84 -8.17
CA ASP A 369 8.06 9.64 -8.07
C ASP A 369 7.62 9.34 -6.63
N ARG A 370 7.40 10.38 -5.83
CA ARG A 370 7.08 10.28 -4.39
C ARG A 370 5.60 10.23 -4.10
N SER A 371 4.77 9.86 -5.08
CA SER A 371 3.33 9.67 -4.89
C SER A 371 3.04 8.32 -4.23
N PHE A 372 3.40 8.18 -2.95
CA PHE A 372 3.17 6.96 -2.15
C PHE A 372 1.73 6.80 -1.69
N TYR A 373 1.00 7.92 -1.58
CA TYR A 373 -0.39 8.00 -1.18
C TYR A 373 -1.04 9.25 -1.77
N ASP A 374 -2.37 9.25 -1.87
CA ASP A 374 -3.19 10.40 -2.23
C ASP A 374 -4.05 10.81 -1.01
N ASP A 375 -5.00 11.73 -1.17
CA ASP A 375 -5.85 12.29 -0.11
C ASP A 375 -6.93 11.31 0.38
N TRP A 376 -6.50 10.14 0.82
CA TRP A 376 -7.34 9.02 1.23
C TRP A 376 -8.31 9.36 2.38
N TRP A 377 -8.00 10.36 3.20
CA TRP A 377 -8.87 10.84 4.27
C TRP A 377 -10.17 11.47 3.74
N ASN A 378 -10.18 11.93 2.49
CA ASN A 378 -11.36 12.43 1.78
C ASN A 378 -12.12 11.33 1.03
N SER A 379 -11.75 10.06 1.20
CA SER A 379 -12.40 8.96 0.48
C SER A 379 -13.89 8.88 0.77
N GLU A 380 -14.70 8.82 -0.29
CA GLU A 380 -16.16 8.70 -0.22
C GLU A 380 -16.62 7.25 -0.11
N SER A 381 -15.73 6.28 -0.39
CA SER A 381 -16.00 4.86 -0.29
C SER A 381 -14.75 4.08 0.16
N LEU A 382 -14.95 2.91 0.75
CA LEU A 382 -13.84 2.01 1.11
C LEU A 382 -13.02 1.59 -0.12
N GLY A 383 -13.67 1.49 -1.29
CA GLY A 383 -12.98 1.20 -2.54
C GLY A 383 -12.08 2.34 -3.02
N ALA A 384 -12.44 3.60 -2.76
CA ALA A 384 -11.55 4.74 -3.00
C ALA A 384 -10.34 4.70 -2.04
N TYR A 385 -10.60 4.47 -0.75
CA TYR A 385 -9.56 4.38 0.29
C TYR A 385 -8.45 3.37 -0.06
N TRP A 386 -8.80 2.14 -0.44
CA TRP A 386 -7.82 1.11 -0.77
C TRP A 386 -6.94 1.42 -1.99
N ARG A 387 -7.35 2.36 -2.84
CA ARG A 387 -6.59 2.81 -4.01
C ARG A 387 -5.65 3.97 -3.70
N THR A 388 -5.96 4.77 -2.67
CA THR A 388 -5.29 6.03 -2.35
C THR A 388 -4.38 5.95 -1.13
N TRP A 389 -4.66 5.03 -0.19
CA TRP A 389 -3.91 4.86 1.06
C TRP A 389 -2.45 4.41 0.86
N ASN A 390 -2.25 3.27 0.20
CA ASN A 390 -0.93 2.65 -0.02
C ASN A 390 -0.76 2.36 -1.51
N LYS A 391 -0.34 3.37 -2.26
CA LYS A 391 -0.19 3.28 -3.71
C LYS A 391 0.88 2.27 -4.13
N PRO A 392 2.03 2.10 -3.46
CA PRO A 392 2.99 1.04 -3.80
C PRO A 392 2.36 -0.35 -3.86
N VAL A 393 1.59 -0.73 -2.83
CA VAL A 393 0.92 -2.04 -2.77
C VAL A 393 -0.24 -2.12 -3.76
N TYR A 394 -1.10 -1.09 -3.82
CA TYR A 394 -2.21 -1.05 -4.78
C TYR A 394 -1.71 -1.19 -6.22
N THR A 395 -0.64 -0.47 -6.58
CA THR A 395 -0.09 -0.49 -7.93
C THR A 395 0.57 -1.83 -8.26
N TYR A 396 1.22 -2.46 -7.28
CA TYR A 396 1.72 -3.83 -7.42
C TYR A 396 0.59 -4.80 -7.75
N PHE A 397 -0.48 -4.84 -6.93
CA PHE A 397 -1.60 -5.76 -7.16
C PHE A 397 -2.34 -5.45 -8.46
N LYS A 398 -2.51 -4.17 -8.78
CA LYS A 398 -3.10 -3.75 -10.05
C LYS A 398 -2.30 -4.26 -11.25
N ARG A 399 -0.97 -4.10 -11.23
CA ARG A 399 -0.06 -4.48 -12.34
C ARG A 399 0.22 -5.97 -12.41
N HIS A 400 0.37 -6.66 -11.29
CA HIS A 400 0.86 -8.04 -11.27
C HIS A 400 -0.23 -9.09 -11.06
N VAL A 401 -1.41 -8.71 -10.55
CA VAL A 401 -2.51 -9.64 -10.28
C VAL A 401 -3.76 -9.24 -11.09
N TYR A 402 -4.31 -8.06 -10.84
CA TYR A 402 -5.59 -7.63 -11.42
C TYR A 402 -5.55 -7.56 -12.96
N MET A 403 -4.71 -6.70 -13.53
CA MET A 403 -4.67 -6.49 -14.98
C MET A 403 -4.30 -7.75 -15.79
N PRO A 404 -3.35 -8.59 -15.34
CA PRO A 404 -3.09 -9.88 -16.00
C PRO A 404 -4.28 -10.86 -15.95
N MET A 405 -5.13 -10.82 -14.91
CA MET A 405 -6.36 -11.64 -14.86
C MET A 405 -7.41 -11.11 -15.84
N ILE A 406 -7.62 -9.79 -15.88
CA ILE A 406 -8.52 -9.16 -16.85
C ILE A 406 -8.05 -9.44 -18.28
N GLY A 407 -6.74 -9.34 -18.55
CA GLY A 407 -6.15 -9.65 -19.85
C GLY A 407 -6.27 -11.12 -20.27
N ARG A 408 -6.59 -12.03 -19.34
CA ARG A 408 -6.92 -13.44 -19.61
C ARG A 408 -8.42 -13.70 -19.75
N GLY A 409 -9.26 -12.68 -19.67
CA GLY A 409 -10.72 -12.79 -19.83
C GLY A 409 -11.50 -12.97 -18.52
N TRP A 410 -10.87 -12.81 -17.35
CA TRP A 410 -11.60 -12.89 -16.07
C TRP A 410 -12.49 -11.66 -15.86
N SER A 411 -13.61 -11.85 -15.16
CA SER A 411 -14.50 -10.73 -14.81
C SER A 411 -13.83 -9.76 -13.80
N PRO A 412 -14.16 -8.45 -13.83
CA PRO A 412 -13.63 -7.48 -12.87
C PRO A 412 -13.88 -7.85 -11.40
N GLN A 413 -15.01 -8.51 -11.12
CA GLN A 413 -15.35 -8.97 -9.78
C GLN A 413 -14.45 -10.13 -9.35
N ALA A 414 -14.24 -11.13 -10.20
CA ALA A 414 -13.37 -12.27 -9.90
C ALA A 414 -11.90 -11.85 -9.72
N ALA A 415 -11.43 -10.90 -10.54
CA ALA A 415 -10.10 -10.32 -10.40
C ALA A 415 -9.95 -9.53 -9.09
N SER A 416 -10.96 -8.73 -8.72
CA SER A 416 -10.98 -8.00 -7.45
C SER A 416 -10.97 -8.96 -6.26
N PHE A 417 -11.83 -9.99 -6.30
CA PHE A 417 -11.90 -11.03 -5.27
C PHE A 417 -10.54 -11.70 -5.05
N SER A 418 -9.85 -12.06 -6.13
CA SER A 418 -8.53 -12.71 -6.05
C SER A 418 -7.46 -11.79 -5.46
N VAL A 419 -7.47 -10.49 -5.78
CA VAL A 419 -6.58 -9.50 -5.16
C VAL A 419 -6.84 -9.39 -3.65
N PHE A 420 -8.10 -9.27 -3.25
CA PHE A 420 -8.46 -9.18 -1.83
C PHE A 420 -8.15 -10.46 -1.08
N PHE A 421 -8.34 -11.63 -1.69
CA PHE A 421 -7.98 -12.92 -1.11
C PHE A 421 -6.47 -13.02 -0.84
N VAL A 422 -5.62 -12.74 -1.85
CA VAL A 422 -4.16 -12.76 -1.67
C VAL A 422 -3.74 -11.72 -0.63
N SER A 423 -4.32 -10.52 -0.66
CA SER A 423 -4.05 -9.48 0.33
C SER A 423 -4.43 -9.94 1.75
N ALA A 424 -5.59 -10.57 1.93
CA ALA A 424 -6.06 -11.06 3.22
C ALA A 424 -5.14 -12.14 3.81
N VAL A 425 -4.64 -13.06 2.98
CA VAL A 425 -3.64 -14.07 3.41
C VAL A 425 -2.36 -13.39 3.88
N LEU A 426 -1.85 -12.40 3.14
CA LEU A 426 -0.64 -11.69 3.54
C LEU A 426 -0.81 -10.90 4.86
N HIS A 427 -1.99 -10.32 5.11
CA HIS A 427 -2.27 -9.64 6.38
C HIS A 427 -2.36 -10.62 7.55
N GLU A 428 -2.95 -11.81 7.35
CA GLU A 428 -2.96 -12.86 8.37
C GLU A 428 -1.56 -13.37 8.68
N ILE A 429 -0.70 -13.53 7.68
CA ILE A 429 0.71 -13.88 7.88
C ILE A 429 1.40 -12.76 8.67
N LEU A 430 1.24 -11.50 8.26
CA LEU A 430 1.92 -10.35 8.86
C LEU A 430 1.55 -10.12 10.34
N VAL A 431 0.31 -10.43 10.73
CA VAL A 431 -0.17 -10.22 12.12
C VAL A 431 -0.15 -11.52 12.92
N GLY A 432 -0.63 -12.62 12.35
CA GLY A 432 -0.79 -13.90 13.05
C GLY A 432 0.51 -14.64 13.30
N VAL A 433 1.50 -14.54 12.41
CA VAL A 433 2.78 -15.25 12.57
C VAL A 433 3.63 -14.63 13.68
N PRO A 434 3.89 -13.31 13.71
CA PRO A 434 4.64 -12.70 14.82
C PRO A 434 3.95 -12.80 16.18
N THR A 435 2.62 -12.91 16.18
CA THR A 435 1.83 -13.11 17.41
C THR A 435 1.60 -14.59 17.73
N HIS A 436 2.19 -15.53 16.96
CA HIS A 436 2.06 -16.97 17.17
C HIS A 436 0.61 -17.49 17.22
N ASN A 437 -0.32 -16.74 16.64
CA ASN A 437 -1.76 -16.93 16.73
C ASN A 437 -2.40 -16.71 15.35
N ILE A 438 -2.55 -17.79 14.58
CA ILE A 438 -3.21 -17.75 13.27
C ILE A 438 -4.71 -18.00 13.49
N ILE A 439 -5.42 -16.97 13.95
CA ILE A 439 -6.84 -17.02 14.31
C ILE A 439 -7.78 -16.68 13.13
N GLY A 440 -7.24 -16.14 12.03
CA GLY A 440 -8.03 -15.79 10.84
C GLY A 440 -8.80 -14.47 10.96
N VAL A 441 -8.61 -13.71 12.04
CA VAL A 441 -9.33 -12.44 12.28
C VAL A 441 -8.85 -11.35 11.32
N ALA A 442 -7.55 -11.26 11.03
CA ALA A 442 -7.05 -10.30 10.04
C ALA A 442 -7.50 -10.70 8.63
N PHE A 443 -7.47 -11.99 8.30
CA PHE A 443 -8.03 -12.50 7.04
C PHE A 443 -9.50 -12.11 6.87
N LEU A 444 -10.34 -12.46 7.86
CA LEU A 444 -11.77 -12.20 7.82
C LEU A 444 -12.06 -10.70 7.82
N GLY A 445 -11.33 -9.91 8.62
CA GLY A 445 -11.46 -8.46 8.67
C GLY A 445 -11.14 -7.78 7.34
N MET A 446 -10.16 -8.29 6.58
CA MET A 446 -9.88 -7.81 5.22
C MET A 446 -10.94 -8.28 4.21
N PHE A 447 -11.46 -9.49 4.38
CA PHE A 447 -12.41 -10.09 3.45
C PHE A 447 -13.84 -9.55 3.60
N LEU A 448 -14.29 -9.29 4.84
CA LEU A 448 -15.59 -8.68 5.16
C LEU A 448 -15.74 -7.25 4.63
N GLN A 449 -14.64 -6.61 4.25
CA GLN A 449 -14.70 -5.32 3.59
C GLN A 449 -15.23 -5.40 2.16
N LEU A 450 -15.15 -6.55 1.47
CA LEU A 450 -15.70 -6.71 0.12
C LEU A 450 -17.23 -6.51 0.08
N PRO A 451 -18.04 -7.17 0.94
CA PRO A 451 -19.46 -6.85 1.10
C PRO A 451 -19.71 -5.38 1.43
N LEU A 452 -18.91 -4.79 2.32
CA LEU A 452 -19.08 -3.39 2.71
C LEU A 452 -18.76 -2.43 1.55
N ILE A 453 -17.78 -2.76 0.70
CA ILE A 453 -17.48 -2.05 -0.55
C ILE A 453 -18.65 -2.21 -1.52
N ALA A 454 -19.26 -3.40 -1.61
CA ALA A 454 -20.45 -3.60 -2.44
C ALA A 454 -21.66 -2.79 -1.95
N LEU A 455 -21.83 -2.67 -0.63
CA LEU A 455 -22.88 -1.89 0.02
C LEU A 455 -22.66 -0.37 -0.13
N THR A 456 -21.40 0.09 -0.10
CA THR A 456 -21.05 1.51 -0.22
C THR A 456 -20.94 1.99 -1.68
N LYS A 457 -20.82 1.10 -2.66
CA LYS A 457 -20.80 1.43 -4.09
C LYS A 457 -22.07 2.15 -4.59
N PRO A 458 -23.30 1.73 -4.22
CA PRO A 458 -24.51 2.48 -4.56
C PRO A 458 -24.51 3.90 -4.01
N LEU A 459 -23.99 4.13 -2.80
CA LEU A 459 -23.85 5.46 -2.19
C LEU A 459 -22.87 6.34 -3.00
N GLU A 460 -21.80 5.76 -3.55
CA GLU A 460 -20.87 6.45 -4.46
C GLU A 460 -21.52 6.80 -5.81
N LYS A 461 -22.46 5.96 -6.30
CA LYS A 461 -23.15 6.17 -7.58
C LYS A 461 -24.37 7.08 -7.48
N MET A 462 -25.03 7.11 -6.33
CA MET A 462 -26.11 8.02 -6.02
C MET A 462 -25.52 9.42 -5.89
N LYS A 463 -25.57 10.19 -6.97
CA LYS A 463 -25.13 11.59 -7.04
C LYS A 463 -26.02 12.51 -6.20
N LEU A 464 -26.15 12.28 -4.88
CA LEU A 464 -26.76 13.21 -3.92
C LEU A 464 -25.93 14.49 -3.69
N GLY A 465 -25.16 14.91 -4.71
CA GLY A 465 -24.27 16.06 -4.64
C GLY A 465 -23.26 15.98 -3.48
N HIS A 466 -22.98 17.12 -2.86
CA HIS A 466 -22.05 17.25 -1.73
C HIS A 466 -22.45 16.39 -0.51
N THR A 467 -23.74 16.21 -0.25
CA THR A 467 -24.26 15.46 0.90
C THR A 467 -23.92 13.97 0.81
N GLY A 468 -24.04 13.37 -0.37
CA GLY A 468 -23.65 11.96 -0.57
C GLY A 468 -22.17 11.70 -0.29
N ARG A 469 -21.30 12.63 -0.69
CA ARG A 469 -19.85 12.57 -0.43
C ARG A 469 -19.53 12.60 1.06
N VAL A 470 -20.20 13.50 1.80
CA VAL A 470 -20.04 13.62 3.25
C VAL A 470 -20.53 12.35 3.95
N ILE A 471 -21.71 11.81 3.58
CA ILE A 471 -22.24 10.56 4.16
C ILE A 471 -21.29 9.39 3.90
N GLY A 472 -20.78 9.27 2.66
CA GLY A 472 -19.80 8.24 2.30
C GLY A 472 -18.52 8.36 3.12
N ASN A 473 -18.00 9.57 3.31
CA ASN A 473 -16.81 9.82 4.11
C ASN A 473 -17.02 9.53 5.61
N ILE A 474 -18.17 9.91 6.18
CA ILE A 474 -18.52 9.56 7.57
C ILE A 474 -18.64 8.05 7.71
N THR A 475 -19.30 7.37 6.77
CA THR A 475 -19.44 5.90 6.77
C THR A 475 -18.07 5.22 6.71
N PHE A 476 -17.17 5.73 5.87
CA PHE A 476 -15.78 5.28 5.81
C PHE A 476 -15.09 5.43 7.17
N TRP A 477 -15.14 6.62 7.78
CA TRP A 477 -14.49 6.87 9.07
C TRP A 477 -15.06 5.99 10.18
N VAL A 478 -16.39 5.84 10.27
CA VAL A 478 -17.03 4.97 11.27
C VAL A 478 -16.62 3.50 11.07
N SER A 479 -16.61 3.02 9.82
CA SER A 479 -16.15 1.66 9.52
C SER A 479 -14.69 1.46 9.91
N PHE A 480 -13.84 2.43 9.55
CA PHE A 480 -12.41 2.40 9.81
C PHE A 480 -12.10 2.45 11.32
N THR A 481 -12.78 3.33 12.06
CA THR A 481 -12.56 3.52 13.50
C THR A 481 -13.19 2.41 14.34
N MET A 482 -14.36 1.87 13.99
CA MET A 482 -15.06 0.93 14.87
C MET A 482 -14.76 -0.54 14.57
N PHE A 483 -14.79 -0.94 13.29
CA PHE A 483 -14.82 -2.35 12.92
C PHE A 483 -13.50 -2.87 12.35
N GLY A 484 -12.55 -1.98 12.03
CA GLY A 484 -11.29 -2.37 11.41
C GLY A 484 -10.18 -2.67 12.43
N GLN A 485 -9.30 -1.69 12.61
CA GLN A 485 -8.04 -1.83 13.34
C GLN A 485 -8.19 -2.17 14.84
N PRO A 486 -9.05 -1.49 15.63
CA PRO A 486 -9.09 -1.74 17.07
C PRO A 486 -9.68 -3.11 17.41
N PHE A 487 -10.63 -3.61 16.61
CA PHE A 487 -11.18 -4.94 16.82
C PHE A 487 -10.13 -6.02 16.59
N ALA A 488 -9.37 -5.92 15.48
CA ALA A 488 -8.25 -6.83 15.23
C ALA A 488 -7.20 -6.75 16.35
N ALA A 489 -6.79 -5.55 16.74
CA ALA A 489 -5.82 -5.35 17.82
C ALA A 489 -6.27 -5.98 19.15
N LEU A 490 -7.55 -5.81 19.52
CA LEU A 490 -8.14 -6.40 20.73
C LEU A 490 -8.10 -7.94 20.69
N MET A 491 -8.51 -8.54 19.57
CA MET A 491 -8.56 -10.00 19.41
C MET A 491 -7.17 -10.64 19.42
N TYR A 492 -6.21 -10.09 18.67
CA TYR A 492 -4.84 -10.63 18.65
C TYR A 492 -4.12 -10.40 19.99
N PHE A 493 -4.38 -9.29 20.67
CA PHE A 493 -3.83 -9.06 22.02
C PHE A 493 -4.41 -10.05 23.03
N TYR A 494 -5.72 -10.29 23.00
CA TYR A 494 -6.36 -11.29 23.86
C TYR A 494 -5.77 -12.69 23.59
N ALA A 495 -5.66 -13.11 22.32
CA ALA A 495 -5.06 -14.38 21.95
C ALA A 495 -3.60 -14.51 22.42
N TRP A 496 -2.83 -13.44 22.31
CA TRP A 496 -1.45 -13.39 22.83
C TRP A 496 -1.42 -13.59 24.36
N GLN A 497 -2.25 -12.86 25.10
CA GLN A 497 -2.30 -12.95 26.57
C GLN A 497 -2.86 -14.29 27.07
N ALA A 498 -3.79 -14.89 26.34
CA ALA A 498 -4.31 -16.22 26.61
C ALA A 498 -3.24 -17.31 26.46
N LYS A 499 -2.25 -17.11 25.56
CA LYS A 499 -1.18 -18.08 25.30
C LYS A 499 0.09 -17.85 26.14
N TYR A 500 0.53 -16.59 26.28
CA TYR A 500 1.81 -16.25 26.92
C TYR A 500 1.69 -15.35 28.17
N GLY A 501 0.49 -14.88 28.48
CA GLY A 501 0.24 -13.80 29.45
C GLY A 501 -0.36 -14.22 30.78
N SER A 502 -0.98 -13.26 31.47
CA SER A 502 -1.60 -13.46 32.79
C SER A 502 -2.83 -14.38 32.75
N VAL A 503 -3.55 -14.43 31.63
CA VAL A 503 -4.75 -15.28 31.46
C VAL A 503 -4.35 -16.77 31.42
N SER A 504 -3.22 -17.12 30.80
CA SER A 504 -2.71 -18.50 30.85
C SER A 504 -2.31 -18.91 32.27
N LYS A 505 -1.71 -17.98 33.04
CA LYS A 505 -1.36 -18.19 34.45
C LYS A 505 -2.58 -18.29 35.38
N GLN A 506 -3.69 -17.64 35.05
CA GLN A 506 -4.96 -17.78 35.79
C GLN A 506 -5.74 -19.05 35.41
N MET A 507 -5.58 -19.56 34.19
CA MET A 507 -6.16 -20.84 33.75
C MET A 507 -5.35 -22.07 34.18
N ALA A 508 -4.06 -21.90 34.49
CA ALA A 508 -3.15 -22.99 34.86
C ALA A 508 -3.40 -23.68 36.23
N PRO A 509 -4.01 -23.07 37.28
CA PRO A 509 -4.23 -23.74 38.56
C PRO A 509 -5.71 -24.15 38.76
N ALA A 510 -6.27 -24.93 37.83
CA ALA A 510 -7.50 -25.69 38.05
C ALA A 510 -7.39 -27.18 37.67
N ALA A 511 -6.27 -27.61 37.06
CA ALA A 511 -6.02 -29.01 36.69
C ALA A 511 -5.15 -29.77 37.72
N ALA A 512 -4.84 -29.14 38.85
CA ALA A 512 -4.06 -29.74 39.94
C ALA A 512 -4.67 -29.34 41.29
N ARG A 513 -5.89 -29.81 41.56
CA ARG A 513 -6.41 -30.03 42.91
C ARG A 513 -7.29 -31.26 42.91
#